data_AF-A0A2D6IPN1-F1
#
_entry.id   AF-A0A2D6IPN1-F1
#
_cell.length_a   1.000
_cell.length_b   1.000
_cell.length_c   1.000
_cell.angle_alpha   90.00
_cell.angle_beta   90.00
_cell.angle_gamma   90.00
#
_symmetry.space_group_name_H-M   'P 1'
#
loop_
_entity.id
_entity.type
_entity.pdbx_description
1 polymer ?
#
loop_
_entity_poly.entity_id
_entity_poly.type
_entity_poly.pdbx_seq_one_letter_code
_entity_poly.pdbx_strand_id
1 'polypeptide(L)'
;MKKIFFVFLLFTFSFVTYADGPYESDLGGLILPCATCHGLPGEKNSVMHLNGIEEEVFFDKFKSFQLRSDQDRGVMHYISLAYSDDDIRRMATYFAEN
;
A
#
# COMPACT_ATOMS: atom_id res chain seq x y z
N MET A 1 -57.55 14.04 24.11
CA MET A 1 -56.76 15.10 23.47
C MET A 1 -55.26 14.85 23.70
N LYS A 2 -54.53 14.61 22.60
CA LYS A 2 -53.17 15.10 22.34
C LYS A 2 -52.09 14.82 23.40
N LYS A 3 -51.65 13.57 23.52
CA LYS A 3 -50.26 13.22 23.93
C LYS A 3 -49.71 12.10 23.05
N ILE A 4 -49.98 12.20 21.75
CA ILE A 4 -49.25 11.51 20.69
C ILE A 4 -48.20 12.53 20.26
N PHE A 5 -46.95 12.37 20.69
CA PHE A 5 -45.70 12.89 20.08
C PHE A 5 -44.59 12.94 21.14
N PHE A 6 -44.15 11.80 21.67
CA PHE A 6 -42.83 11.73 22.31
C PHE A 6 -42.27 10.32 22.27
N VAL A 7 -42.49 9.62 21.16
CA VAL A 7 -41.88 8.34 20.83
C VAL A 7 -41.58 8.46 19.35
N PHE A 8 -40.36 8.09 18.92
CA PHE A 8 -39.77 8.32 17.59
C PHE A 8 -38.92 9.58 17.45
N LEU A 9 -37.80 9.64 18.18
CA LEU A 9 -36.58 10.23 17.62
C LEU A 9 -35.31 9.55 18.14
N LEU A 10 -35.32 8.21 18.19
CA LEU A 10 -34.07 7.44 18.16
C LEU A 10 -33.78 7.14 16.69
N PHE A 11 -33.41 8.19 15.96
CA PHE A 11 -32.80 8.06 14.64
C PHE A 11 -31.46 7.38 14.90
N THR A 12 -31.40 6.09 14.61
CA THR A 12 -30.20 5.27 14.64
C THR A 12 -29.22 5.87 13.65
N PHE A 13 -28.35 6.75 14.15
CA PHE A 13 -27.10 7.08 13.48
C PHE A 13 -26.27 5.80 13.51
N SER A 14 -26.38 4.99 12.46
CA SER A 14 -25.38 3.98 12.16
C SER A 14 -24.09 4.71 11.83
N PHE A 15 -23.29 5.00 12.85
CA PHE A 15 -21.89 5.34 12.65
C PHE A 15 -21.28 4.13 11.97
N VAL A 16 -20.96 4.27 10.69
CA VAL A 16 -20.11 3.31 10.02
C VAL A 16 -18.75 3.47 10.67
N THR A 17 -18.40 2.53 11.55
CA THR A 17 -17.05 2.42 12.08
C THR A 17 -16.20 1.83 10.97
N TYR A 18 -15.41 2.66 10.30
CA TYR A 18 -14.26 2.14 9.56
C TYR A 18 -13.27 1.65 10.60
N ALA A 19 -13.01 0.35 10.58
CA ALA A 19 -11.88 -0.21 11.28
C ALA A 19 -10.66 0.17 10.46
N ASP A 20 -10.08 1.33 10.74
CA ASP A 20 -8.74 1.66 10.27
C ASP A 20 -7.82 0.69 10.99
N GLY A 21 -7.59 -0.46 10.37
CA GLY A 21 -6.52 -1.34 10.80
C GLY A 21 -5.20 -0.55 10.83
N PRO A 22 -4.19 -0.98 11.57
CA PRO A 22 -2.89 -0.30 11.64
C PRO A 22 -2.14 -0.24 10.28
N TYR A 23 -2.78 -0.70 9.21
CA TYR A 23 -2.35 -0.69 7.83
C TYR A 23 -3.45 -0.07 6.94
N GLU A 24 -4.11 1.00 7.38
CA GLU A 24 -4.63 1.92 6.39
C GLU A 24 -3.42 2.48 5.64
N SER A 25 -3.39 2.14 4.36
CA SER A 25 -2.37 2.40 3.35
C SER A 25 -2.05 3.89 3.18
N ASP A 26 -1.54 4.59 4.19
CA ASP A 26 -0.84 5.84 3.94
C ASP A 26 0.40 5.53 3.09
N LEU A 27 0.68 6.40 2.13
CA LEU A 27 1.78 6.22 1.18
C LEU A 27 3.12 6.06 1.93
N GLY A 28 3.29 6.73 3.07
CA GLY A 28 4.45 6.56 3.94
C GLY A 28 4.64 5.12 4.42
N GLY A 29 3.56 4.42 4.79
CA GLY A 29 3.60 3.02 5.21
C GLY A 29 3.99 2.05 4.10
N LEU A 30 3.70 2.39 2.85
CA LEU A 30 4.08 1.61 1.67
C LEU A 30 5.56 1.81 1.31
N ILE A 31 6.04 3.05 1.40
CA ILE A 31 7.36 3.44 0.86
C ILE A 31 8.50 3.29 1.87
N LEU A 32 8.29 3.65 3.14
CA LEU A 32 9.35 3.65 4.14
C LEU A 32 10.08 2.30 4.30
N PRO A 33 9.40 1.14 4.24
CA PRO A 33 10.08 -0.15 4.32
C PRO A 33 11.06 -0.39 3.17
N CYS A 34 10.79 0.15 1.97
CA CYS A 34 11.63 -0.05 0.79
C CYS A 34 13.06 0.48 0.99
N ALA A 35 13.18 1.64 1.66
CA ALA A 35 14.45 2.30 1.92
C ALA A 35 15.40 1.47 2.80
N THR A 36 14.89 0.49 3.56
CA THR A 36 15.70 -0.40 4.39
C THR A 36 16.73 -1.19 3.57
N CYS A 37 16.40 -1.53 2.32
CA CYS A 37 17.27 -2.28 1.42
C CYS A 37 17.70 -1.46 0.20
N HIS A 38 16.80 -0.64 -0.33
CA HIS A 38 17.01 0.14 -1.56
C HIS A 38 17.61 1.53 -1.31
N GLY A 39 17.88 1.88 -0.05
CA GLY A 39 18.44 3.16 0.37
C GLY A 39 17.45 4.32 0.22
N LEU A 40 17.84 5.46 0.80
CA LEU A 40 17.19 6.73 0.54
C LEU A 40 17.67 7.34 -0.79
N PRO A 41 16.93 8.31 -1.35
CA PRO A 41 17.35 9.03 -2.56
C PRO A 41 18.77 9.61 -2.39
N GLY A 42 19.67 9.29 -3.32
CA GLY A 42 21.07 9.75 -3.30
C GLY A 42 22.05 8.88 -2.52
N GLU A 43 21.60 7.82 -1.84
CA GLU A 43 22.49 6.90 -1.11
C GLU A 43 23.02 5.78 -2.01
N LYS A 44 24.35 5.61 -2.08
CA LYS A 44 24.95 4.48 -2.78
C LYS A 44 24.64 3.18 -2.03
N ASN A 45 23.82 2.33 -2.61
CA ASN A 45 23.52 1.00 -2.09
C ASN A 45 23.82 -0.09 -3.14
N SER A 46 23.98 -1.34 -2.70
CA SER A 46 24.27 -2.47 -3.58
C SER A 46 23.04 -3.01 -4.31
N VAL A 47 21.86 -2.54 -3.93
CA VAL A 47 20.57 -2.89 -4.52
C VAL A 47 20.23 -1.85 -5.60
N MET A 48 19.28 -2.15 -6.49
CA MET A 48 18.85 -1.15 -7.47
C MET A 48 18.17 0.03 -6.77
N HIS A 49 18.46 1.24 -7.23
CA HIS A 49 17.72 2.44 -6.85
C HIS A 49 16.30 2.38 -7.41
N LEU A 50 15.31 2.78 -6.61
CA LEU A 50 13.89 2.74 -6.99
C LEU A 50 13.40 4.05 -7.63
N ASN A 51 14.01 5.17 -7.26
CA ASN A 51 13.69 6.50 -7.77
C ASN A 51 13.95 6.63 -9.28
N GLY A 52 13.01 7.26 -9.98
CA GLY A 52 13.01 7.45 -11.43
C GLY A 52 12.68 6.21 -12.26
N ILE A 53 12.16 5.13 -11.65
CA ILE A 53 11.65 3.99 -12.42
C ILE A 53 10.26 4.34 -12.94
N GLU A 54 10.08 4.24 -14.27
CA GLU A 54 8.78 4.40 -14.93
C GLU A 54 7.71 3.52 -14.26
N GLU A 55 6.51 4.08 -14.07
CA GLU A 55 5.45 3.46 -13.26
C GLU A 55 5.12 2.03 -13.73
N GLU A 56 4.89 1.84 -15.03
CA GLU A 56 4.60 0.53 -15.61
C GLU A 56 5.75 -0.46 -15.41
N VAL A 57 6.99 0.00 -15.54
CA VAL A 57 8.18 -0.87 -15.35
C VAL A 57 8.28 -1.31 -13.89
N PHE A 58 8.04 -0.40 -12.94
CA PHE A 58 7.98 -0.75 -11.53
C PHE A 58 6.88 -1.78 -11.27
N PHE A 59 5.65 -1.50 -11.73
CA PHE A 59 4.49 -2.36 -11.51
C PHE A 59 4.74 -3.77 -12.06
N ASP A 60 5.12 -3.88 -13.34
CA ASP A 60 5.36 -5.16 -13.99
C ASP A 60 6.50 -5.94 -13.33
N LYS A 61 7.57 -5.24 -12.94
CA LYS A 61 8.69 -5.88 -12.25
C LYS A 61 8.26 -6.39 -10.87
N PHE A 62 7.50 -5.60 -10.13
CA PHE A 62 7.00 -5.98 -8.81
C PHE A 62 6.07 -7.20 -8.90
N LYS A 63 5.13 -7.19 -9.85
CA LYS A 63 4.27 -8.34 -10.16
C LYS A 63 5.07 -9.58 -10.57
N SER A 64 6.15 -9.40 -11.33
CA SER A 64 7.03 -10.51 -11.71
C SER A 64 7.65 -11.21 -10.49
N PHE A 65 7.89 -10.49 -9.39
CA PHE A 65 8.36 -11.10 -8.15
C PHE A 65 7.28 -11.96 -7.48
N GLN A 66 6.02 -11.53 -7.49
CA GLN A 66 4.90 -12.31 -6.93
C GLN A 66 4.71 -13.64 -7.66
N LEU A 67 4.88 -13.62 -8.99
CA LEU A 67 4.62 -14.76 -9.86
C LEU A 67 5.80 -15.74 -9.97
N ARG A 68 6.93 -15.49 -9.30
CA ARG A 68 8.09 -16.39 -9.37
C ARG A 68 7.77 -17.76 -8.80
N SER A 69 8.29 -18.78 -9.47
CA SER A 69 8.25 -20.15 -8.98
C SER A 69 9.18 -20.34 -7.77
N ASP A 70 8.90 -21.39 -6.99
CA ASP A 70 9.63 -21.75 -5.77
C ASP A 70 11.14 -21.91 -5.97
N GLN A 71 11.58 -22.21 -7.20
CA GLN A 71 12.97 -22.48 -7.55
C GLN A 71 13.79 -21.20 -7.84
N ASP A 72 13.16 -20.03 -7.95
CA ASP A 72 13.81 -18.73 -8.23
C ASP A 72 13.33 -17.61 -7.28
N ARG A 73 13.05 -17.95 -6.02
CA ARG A 73 12.60 -16.98 -5.01
C ARG A 73 13.77 -16.21 -4.42
N GLY A 74 13.90 -14.94 -4.82
CA GLY A 74 14.70 -13.95 -4.09
C GLY A 74 13.90 -13.28 -2.96
N VAL A 75 14.56 -12.44 -2.15
CA VAL A 75 13.90 -11.69 -1.05
C VAL A 75 12.66 -10.94 -1.53
N MET A 76 12.73 -10.31 -2.69
CA MET A 76 11.61 -9.56 -3.26
C MET A 76 10.38 -10.42 -3.57
N HIS A 77 10.51 -11.73 -3.79
CA HIS A 77 9.33 -12.59 -3.90
C HIS A 77 8.49 -12.51 -2.63
N TYR A 78 9.11 -12.74 -1.47
CA TYR A 78 8.42 -12.74 -0.18
C TYR A 78 7.87 -11.35 0.19
N ILE A 79 8.64 -10.28 -0.06
CA ILE A 79 8.18 -8.91 0.16
C ILE A 79 6.98 -8.60 -0.73
N SER A 80 7.03 -9.01 -1.99
CA SER A 80 5.99 -8.66 -2.96
C SER A 80 4.62 -9.27 -2.64
N LEU A 81 4.58 -10.39 -1.91
CA LEU A 81 3.33 -11.06 -1.52
C LEU A 81 2.51 -10.27 -0.50
N ALA A 82 3.09 -9.27 0.16
CA ALA A 82 2.41 -8.47 1.18
C ALA A 82 1.54 -7.33 0.60
N TYR A 83 1.68 -7.02 -0.69
CA TYR A 83 1.08 -5.84 -1.31
C TYR A 83 0.02 -6.21 -2.34
N SER A 84 -1.09 -5.48 -2.33
CA SER A 84 -2.12 -5.56 -3.36
C SER A 84 -1.69 -4.84 -4.63
N ASP A 85 -2.40 -5.06 -5.74
CA ASP A 85 -2.12 -4.35 -7.00
C ASP A 85 -2.28 -2.83 -6.84
N ASP A 86 -3.24 -2.38 -6.03
CA ASP A 86 -3.45 -0.96 -5.72
C ASP A 86 -2.28 -0.37 -4.92
N ASP A 87 -1.77 -1.10 -3.92
CA ASP A 87 -0.57 -0.66 -3.18
C ASP A 87 0.64 -0.56 -4.10
N ILE A 88 0.83 -1.55 -4.99
CA ILE A 88 1.94 -1.56 -5.95
C ILE A 88 1.83 -0.37 -6.91
N ARG A 89 0.62 -0.04 -7.39
CA ARG A 89 0.40 1.14 -8.23
C ARG A 89 0.78 2.43 -7.51
N ARG A 90 0.36 2.58 -6.26
CA ARG A 90 0.68 3.77 -5.46
C ARG A 90 2.18 3.90 -5.19
N MET A 91 2.87 2.78 -4.94
CA MET A 91 4.32 2.78 -4.83
C MET A 91 4.99 3.14 -6.16
N ALA A 92 4.50 2.59 -7.27
CA ALA A 92 5.03 2.84 -8.61
C ALA A 92 4.94 4.33 -8.98
N THR A 93 3.79 4.97 -8.76
CA THR A 93 3.61 6.41 -9.01
C THR A 93 4.59 7.24 -8.18
N TYR A 94 4.74 6.92 -6.88
CA TYR A 94 5.68 7.64 -6.02
C TYR A 94 7.13 7.54 -6.52
N PHE A 95 7.60 6.34 -6.85
CA PHE A 95 8.98 6.12 -7.28
C PHE A 95 9.26 6.61 -8.71
N ALA A 96 8.25 6.81 -9.54
CA ALA A 96 8.41 7.43 -10.85
C ALA A 96 8.62 8.96 -10.73
N GLU A 97 7.97 9.60 -9.75
CA GLU A 97 8.02 11.06 -9.56
C GLU A 97 9.22 11.56 -8.75
N ASN A 98 9.94 10.66 -8.05
CA ASN A 98 11.04 10.99 -7.14
C ASN A 98 12.34 10.29 -7.54
#